data_AF-A0A968K583-F1
#
_entry.id   AF-A0A968K583-F1
#
_cell.length_a   1.000
_cell.length_b   1.000
_cell.length_c   1.000
_cell.angle_alpha   90.00
_cell.angle_beta   90.00
_cell.angle_gamma   90.00
#
_symmetry.space_group_name_H-M   'P 1'
#
loop_
_entity.id
_entity.type
_entity.pdbx_description
1 polymer ?
#
loop_
_entity_poly.entity_id
_entity_poly.type
_entity_poly.pdbx_seq_one_letter_code
_entity_poly.pdbx_strand_id
1 'polypeptide(L)'
;VLAYLRAENDYTSVMMKDTELLQDSLYEEMLSRIKETDLSVPVALDDYFYYSRTEEGMEYPIYCRKKESLDSTEQILLDMNMLAEVYPYL
;
A
#
# COMPACT_ATOMS: atom_id res chain seq x y z
N VAL A 1 -20.02 -15.01 20.22
CA VAL A 1 -18.77 -14.23 20.03
C VAL A 1 -18.93 -13.15 18.96
N LEU A 2 -19.27 -13.47 17.70
CA LEU A 2 -19.45 -12.45 16.65
C LEU A 2 -20.49 -11.36 16.97
N ALA A 3 -21.61 -11.72 17.61
CA ALA A 3 -22.63 -10.75 18.01
C ALA A 3 -22.10 -9.71 19.03
N TYR A 4 -21.19 -10.13 19.91
CA TYR A 4 -20.56 -9.24 20.88
C TYR A 4 -19.58 -8.29 20.19
N LEU A 5 -18.76 -8.78 19.25
CA LEU A 5 -17.86 -7.93 18.45
C LEU A 5 -18.63 -6.87 17.65
N ARG A 6 -19.79 -7.23 17.08
CA ARG A 6 -20.65 -6.26 16.39
C ARG A 6 -21.21 -5.20 17.33
N ALA A 7 -21.67 -5.60 18.51
CA ALA A 7 -22.18 -4.65 19.51
C ALA A 7 -21.10 -3.67 19.99
N GLU A 8 -19.86 -4.14 20.15
CA GLU A 8 -18.71 -3.28 20.47
C GLU A 8 -18.41 -2.31 19.32
N ASN A 9 -18.38 -2.78 18.06
CA ASN A 9 -18.19 -1.90 16.91
C ASN A 9 -19.29 -0.82 16.79
N ASP A 10 -20.55 -1.18 17.04
CA ASP A 10 -21.68 -0.24 17.02
C ASP A 10 -21.53 0.82 18.12
N TYR A 11 -21.14 0.41 19.33
CA TYR A 11 -20.86 1.32 20.43
C TYR A 11 -19.72 2.30 20.08
N THR A 12 -18.62 1.80 19.51
CA THR A 12 -17.51 2.64 19.03
C THR A 12 -17.97 3.65 17.99
N SER A 13 -18.77 3.23 17.00
CA SER A 13 -19.31 4.13 15.97
C SER A 13 -20.17 5.23 16.58
N VAL A 14 -21.03 4.92 17.54
CA VAL A 14 -21.86 5.93 18.22
C VAL A 14 -21.03 6.90 19.05
N MET A 15 -20.04 6.39 19.79
CA MET A 15 -19.22 7.21 20.68
C MET A 15 -18.20 8.08 19.94
N MET A 16 -17.77 7.69 18.75
CA MET A 16 -16.82 8.46 17.93
C MET A 16 -17.49 9.40 16.92
N LYS A 17 -18.82 9.40 16.84
CA LYS A 17 -19.58 10.11 15.82
C LYS A 17 -19.29 11.62 15.75
N ASP A 18 -19.06 12.25 16.90
CA ASP A 18 -18.72 13.68 16.99
C ASP A 18 -17.34 14.01 16.42
N THR A 19 -16.47 13.00 16.25
CA THR A 19 -15.12 13.16 15.71
C THR A 19 -14.98 12.73 14.25
N GLU A 20 -16.06 12.30 13.57
CA GLU A 20 -16.00 11.85 12.16
C GLU A 20 -15.32 12.88 11.25
N LEU A 21 -15.68 14.16 11.37
CA LEU A 21 -15.06 15.24 10.58
C LEU A 21 -13.55 15.41 10.87
N LEU A 22 -13.14 15.17 12.12
CA LEU A 22 -11.72 15.21 12.49
C LEU A 22 -10.98 14.00 11.92
N GLN A 23 -11.60 12.82 11.95
CA GLN A 23 -11.02 11.59 11.38
C GLN A 23 -10.82 11.77 9.86
N ASP A 24 -11.81 12.29 9.16
CA ASP A 24 -11.72 12.58 7.71
C ASP A 24 -10.60 13.60 7.42
N SER A 25 -10.53 14.68 8.20
CA SER A 25 -9.45 15.67 8.04
C SER A 25 -8.07 15.07 8.28
N LEU A 26 -7.92 14.20 9.28
CA LEU A 26 -6.65 13.54 9.58
C LEU A 26 -6.30 12.51 8.51
N TYR A 27 -7.28 11.81 7.95
CA TYR A 27 -7.08 10.87 6.85
C TYR A 27 -6.53 11.58 5.62
N GLU A 28 -7.15 12.68 5.19
CA GLU A 28 -6.68 13.48 4.06
C GLU A 28 -5.29 14.09 4.33
N GLU A 29 -5.03 14.55 5.55
CA GLU A 29 -3.70 15.05 5.93
C GLU A 29 -2.63 13.95 5.82
N MET A 30 -2.94 12.75 6.31
CA MET A 30 -2.05 11.59 6.20
C MET A 30 -1.81 11.21 4.74
N LEU A 31 -2.86 11.12 3.93
CA LEU A 31 -2.78 10.79 2.51
C LEU A 31 -1.93 11.81 1.76
N SER A 32 -2.12 13.11 2.01
CA SER A 32 -1.35 14.19 1.39
C SER A 32 0.16 14.14 1.66
N ARG A 33 0.58 13.45 2.73
CA ARG A 33 1.98 13.29 3.13
C ARG A 33 2.61 12.01 2.58
N ILE A 34 1.80 11.11 2.06
CA ILE A 34 2.26 9.86 1.45
C ILE A 34 2.60 10.15 0.00
N LYS A 35 3.81 9.78 -0.42
CA LYS A 35 4.15 9.75 -1.83
C LYS A 35 3.60 8.46 -2.41
N GLU A 36 2.48 8.54 -3.11
CA GLU A 36 1.82 7.36 -3.65
C GLU A 36 2.65 6.70 -4.76
N THR A 37 3.35 7.51 -5.56
CA THR A 37 4.36 7.02 -6.51
C THR A 37 5.76 7.22 -5.94
N ASP A 38 6.39 6.11 -5.52
CA ASP A 38 7.78 6.11 -5.07
C ASP A 38 8.54 4.92 -5.63
N LEU A 39 9.85 5.09 -5.78
CA LEU A 39 10.79 4.08 -6.22
C LEU A 39 11.81 3.87 -5.10
N SER A 40 11.97 2.63 -4.65
CA SER A 40 13.02 2.31 -3.69
C SER A 40 14.39 2.51 -4.33
N VAL A 41 15.41 2.75 -3.49
CA VAL A 41 16.79 2.79 -3.94
C VAL A 41 17.16 1.45 -4.60
N PRO A 42 17.61 1.42 -5.87
CA PRO A 42 17.95 0.18 -6.54
C PRO A 42 19.16 -0.51 -5.90
N VAL A 43 19.03 -1.81 -5.66
CA VAL A 43 20.09 -2.66 -5.11
C VAL A 43 20.68 -3.50 -6.23
N ALA A 44 21.98 -3.35 -6.48
CA ALA A 44 22.71 -4.20 -7.43
C ALA A 44 23.00 -5.57 -6.80
N LEU A 45 22.56 -6.64 -7.48
CA LEU A 45 22.84 -8.02 -7.14
C LEU A 45 23.05 -8.82 -8.43
N ASP A 46 24.26 -9.36 -8.60
CA ASP A 46 24.74 -9.98 -9.83
C ASP A 46 24.55 -9.05 -11.05
N ASP A 47 23.98 -9.57 -12.15
CA ASP A 47 23.69 -8.83 -13.36
C ASP A 47 22.37 -8.04 -13.29
N TYR A 48 21.78 -7.86 -12.10
CA TYR A 48 20.48 -7.22 -11.95
C TYR A 48 20.45 -6.12 -10.88
N PHE A 49 19.64 -5.10 -11.14
CA PHE A 49 19.24 -4.09 -10.16
C PHE A 49 17.81 -4.38 -9.73
N TYR A 50 17.61 -4.61 -8.43
CA TYR A 50 16.30 -4.86 -7.83
C TYR A 50 15.78 -3.59 -7.18
N TYR A 51 14.50 -3.31 -7.35
CA TYR A 51 13.81 -2.23 -6.67
C TYR A 51 12.32 -2.55 -6.55
N SER A 52 11.65 -1.89 -5.61
CA SER A 52 10.20 -1.88 -5.51
C SER A 52 9.69 -0.51 -5.93
N ARG A 53 8.52 -0.48 -6.56
CA ARG A 53 7.80 0.77 -6.83
C ARG A 53 6.37 0.70 -6.34
N THR A 54 5.86 1.80 -5.84
CA THR A 54 4.44 2.00 -5.58
C THR A 54 3.86 2.87 -6.70
N GLU A 55 2.59 2.68 -7.00
CA GLU A 55 1.85 3.50 -7.97
C GLU A 55 0.69 4.21 -7.27
N GLU A 56 0.28 5.34 -7.84
CA GLU A 56 -0.90 6.09 -7.37
C GLU A 56 -2.14 5.18 -7.30
N GLY A 57 -2.81 5.16 -6.16
CA GLY A 57 -4.01 4.34 -5.94
C GLY A 57 -3.77 2.84 -5.74
N MET A 58 -2.51 2.38 -5.70
CA MET A 58 -2.17 0.98 -5.40
C MET A 58 -1.75 0.83 -3.94
N GLU A 59 -2.32 -0.17 -3.25
CA GLU A 59 -2.06 -0.40 -1.82
C GLU A 59 -0.74 -1.15 -1.56
N TYR A 60 -0.22 -1.87 -2.57
CA TYR A 60 0.94 -2.74 -2.42
C TYR A 60 2.08 -2.43 -3.40
N PRO A 61 3.34 -2.70 -3.01
CA PRO A 61 4.48 -2.48 -3.88
C PRO A 61 4.56 -3.51 -5.01
N ILE A 62 5.07 -3.07 -6.16
CA ILE A 62 5.43 -3.91 -7.30
C ILE A 62 6.94 -4.15 -7.24
N TYR A 63 7.35 -5.42 -7.19
CA TYR A 63 8.75 -5.81 -7.18
C TYR A 63 9.27 -5.94 -8.62
N CYS A 64 10.32 -5.19 -8.93
CA CYS A 64 10.88 -5.08 -10.26
C CYS A 64 12.39 -5.36 -10.24
N ARG A 65 12.92 -5.72 -11.42
CA ARG A 65 14.37 -5.76 -11.67
C ARG A 65 14.72 -5.24 -13.06
N LYS A 66 15.96 -4.77 -13.22
CA LYS A 66 16.55 -4.38 -14.50
C LYS A 66 17.89 -5.08 -14.69
N LYS A 67 18.20 -5.48 -15.92
CA LYS A 67 19.43 -6.22 -16.23
C LYS A 67 20.58 -5.26 -16.59
N GLU A 68 21.76 -5.45 -16.00
CA GLU A 68 23.05 -4.76 -16.29
C GLU A 68 23.09 -3.24 -16.05
N SER A 69 22.01 -2.51 -16.32
CA SER A 69 21.91 -1.05 -16.20
C SER A 69 20.51 -0.65 -15.71
N LEU A 70 20.43 0.54 -15.10
CA LEU A 70 19.17 1.18 -14.70
C LEU A 70 18.37 1.72 -15.89
N ASP A 71 18.98 1.84 -17.07
CA ASP A 71 18.32 2.25 -18.32
C ASP A 71 17.74 1.06 -19.09
N SER A 72 18.03 -0.17 -18.66
CA SER A 72 17.48 -1.38 -19.28
C SER A 72 15.98 -1.52 -19.03
N THR A 73 15.32 -2.31 -19.88
CA THR A 73 13.89 -2.62 -19.76
C THR A 73 13.59 -3.23 -18.39
N GLU A 74 12.58 -2.67 -17.71
CA GLU A 74 12.06 -3.18 -16.44
C GLU A 74 11.44 -4.57 -16.64
N GLN A 75 11.71 -5.47 -15.70
CA GLN A 75 11.05 -6.76 -15.56
C GLN A 75 10.31 -6.80 -14.22
N ILE A 76 9.00 -6.98 -14.26
CA ILE A 76 8.18 -7.18 -13.06
C ILE A 76 8.39 -8.62 -12.57
N LEU A 77 8.81 -8.76 -11.32
CA LEU A 77 9.00 -10.05 -10.65
C LEU A 77 7.71 -10.50 -9.96
N LEU A 78 7.07 -9.57 -9.25
CA LEU A 78 5.87 -9.82 -8.49
C LEU A 78 5.06 -8.53 -8.37
N ASP A 79 3.81 -8.60 -8.82
CA ASP A 79 2.81 -7.58 -8.55
C ASP A 79 1.94 -8.05 -7.38
N MET A 80 2.09 -7.38 -6.23
CA MET A 80 1.31 -7.69 -5.04
C MET A 80 -0.15 -7.25 -5.19
N ASN A 81 -0.46 -6.20 -5.97
CA ASN A 81 -1.83 -5.73 -6.16
C ASN A 81 -2.68 -6.78 -6.89
N MET A 82 -2.09 -7.48 -7.86
CA MET A 82 -2.74 -8.62 -8.52
C MET A 82 -3.09 -9.76 -7.55
N LEU A 83 -2.27 -9.97 -6.51
CA LEU A 83 -2.58 -10.97 -5.49
C LEU A 83 -3.67 -10.46 -4.53
N ALA A 84 -3.71 -9.16 -4.25
CA ALA A 84 -4.65 -8.54 -3.34
C ALA A 84 -6.09 -8.58 -3.87
N GLU A 85 -6.26 -8.58 -5.20
CA GLU A 85 -7.57 -8.79 -5.82
C GLU A 85 -8.16 -10.17 -5.49
N VAL A 86 -7.32 -11.18 -5.28
CA VAL A 86 -7.73 -12.56 -5.05
C VAL A 86 -7.87 -12.87 -3.55
N TYR A 87 -7.00 -12.29 -2.72
CA TYR A 87 -6.96 -12.57 -1.30
C TYR A 87 -7.40 -11.34 -0.48
N PRO A 88 -8.34 -11.49 0.46
CA PRO A 88 -8.81 -10.38 1.30
C PRO A 88 -7.75 -9.83 2.27
N TYR A 89 -6.57 -10.44 2.31
CA TYR A 89 -5.39 -9.99 3.05
C TYR A 89 -4.13 -10.61 2.40
N LEU A 90 -3.04 -9.84 2.35
CA LEU A 90 -1.70 -10.27 1.89
C LEU A 90 -0.66 -10.13 2.99
#